data_AF-A0A1I5QZA1-F1
#
_entry.id   AF-A0A1I5QZA1-F1
#
_cell.length_a   1.000
_cell.length_b   1.000
_cell.length_c   1.000
_cell.angle_alpha   90.00
_cell.angle_beta   90.00
_cell.angle_gamma   90.00
#
_symmetry.space_group_name_H-M   'P 1'
#
loop_
_entity.id
_entity.type
_entity.pdbx_description
1 polymer ?
#
loop_
_entity_poly.entity_id
_entity_poly.type
_entity_poly.pdbx_seq_one_letter_code
_entity_poly.pdbx_strand_id
1 'polypeptide(L)' 'MGTELAPKGKSCRIVTTKVLEDDIAIACLDHDKGFIYFNLSDIDNQSQNIKSYVTSLIDQIKAGDFETPLVDMNDEEVCC' A
#
# COMPACT_ATOMS: atom_id res chain seq x y z
N MET A 1 1.28 14.18 -12.65
CA MET A 1 1.91 14.33 -11.32
C MET A 1 2.46 12.97 -10.96
N GLY A 2 3.76 12.84 -10.68
CA GLY A 2 4.30 11.54 -10.29
C GLY A 2 3.62 11.09 -9.01
N THR A 3 3.08 9.88 -8.98
CA THR A 3 2.63 9.26 -7.73
C THR A 3 3.87 9.13 -6.85
N GLU A 4 3.99 9.95 -5.81
CA GLU A 4 5.07 9.82 -4.85
C GLU A 4 4.84 8.51 -4.09
N LEU A 5 5.52 7.47 -4.57
CA LEU A 5 5.53 6.17 -3.91
C LEU A 5 6.03 6.33 -2.47
N ALA A 6 5.41 5.63 -1.53
CA ALA A 6 5.78 5.62 -0.12
C ALA A 6 7.30 5.47 0.09
N PRO A 7 7.91 6.05 1.14
CA PRO A 7 9.35 5.95 1.35
C PRO A 7 9.80 4.48 1.42
N LYS A 8 10.96 4.15 0.83
CA LYS A 8 11.46 2.78 0.80
C LYS A 8 11.85 2.33 2.22
N GLY A 9 11.27 1.22 2.69
CA GLY A 9 11.69 0.54 3.91
C GLY A 9 12.94 -0.31 3.69
N LYS A 10 13.39 -0.98 4.75
CA LYS A 10 14.63 -1.79 4.70
C LYS A 10 14.50 -3.00 3.75
N SER A 11 13.40 -3.73 3.82
CA SER A 11 13.13 -4.92 2.97
C SER A 11 11.86 -4.80 2.14
N CYS A 12 11.04 -3.77 2.36
CA CYS A 12 9.74 -3.65 1.72
C CYS A 12 9.36 -2.19 1.44
N ARG A 13 8.35 -1.99 0.60
CA ARG A 13 7.80 -0.68 0.25
C ARG A 13 6.30 -0.78 0.00
N ILE A 14 5.50 0.12 0.60
CA ILE A 14 4.09 0.26 0.24
C ILE A 14 4.03 0.74 -1.20
N VAL A 15 3.30 0.00 -2.04
CA VAL A 15 3.07 0.34 -3.45
C VAL A 15 1.79 1.15 -3.56
N THR A 16 0.76 0.75 -2.82
CA THR A 16 -0.54 1.42 -2.79
C THR A 16 -1.31 1.02 -1.54
N THR A 17 -2.20 1.91 -1.11
CA THR A 17 -3.26 1.61 -0.14
C THR A 17 -4.62 1.83 -0.77
N LYS A 18 -5.66 1.23 -0.19
CA LYS A 18 -7.04 1.47 -0.59
C LYS A 18 -7.94 1.54 0.63
N VAL A 19 -8.69 2.62 0.76
CA VAL A 19 -9.72 2.72 1.80
C VAL A 19 -10.89 1.83 1.41
N LEU A 20 -11.28 0.95 2.33
CA LEU A 20 -12.47 0.11 2.30
C LEU A 20 -13.50 0.66 3.29
N GLU A 21 -14.70 0.08 3.34
CA GLU A 21 -15.78 0.56 4.22
C GLU A 21 -15.37 0.57 5.71
N ASP A 22 -14.64 -0.45 6.17
CA ASP A 22 -14.27 -0.63 7.58
C ASP A 22 -12.75 -0.73 7.84
N ASP A 23 -11.91 -0.65 6.81
CA ASP A 23 -10.46 -0.86 6.93
C ASP A 23 -9.66 -0.21 5.78
N ILE A 24 -8.34 -0.37 5.80
CA ILE A 24 -7.44 0.06 4.73
C ILE A 24 -6.68 -1.17 4.22
N ALA A 25 -6.91 -1.55 2.96
CA ALA A 25 -6.10 -2.57 2.29
C ALA A 25 -4.73 -2.00 1.91
N ILE A 26 -3.67 -2.78 2.13
CA ILE A 26 -2.29 -2.39 1.86
C ILE A 26 -1.69 -3.40 0.89
N ALA A 27 -1.12 -2.89 -0.20
CA ALA A 27 -0.25 -3.65 -1.08
C ALA A 27 1.21 -3.24 -0.82
N CYS A 28 2.02 -4.19 -0.37
CA CYS A 28 3.42 -3.99 -0.06
C CYS A 28 4.29 -4.88 -0.94
N LEU A 29 5.33 -4.33 -1.55
CA LEU A 29 6.35 -5.11 -2.24
C LEU A 29 7.48 -5.42 -1.26
N ASP A 30 7.61 -6.70 -0.89
CA ASP A 30 8.71 -7.21 -0.09
C ASP A 30 9.79 -7.84 -0.99
N HIS A 31 11.04 -7.67 -0.61
CA HIS A 31 12.20 -8.11 -1.38
C HIS A 31 12.27 -9.63 -1.54
N ASP A 32 11.84 -10.39 -0.53
CA ASP A 32 11.99 -11.85 -0.50
C ASP A 32 10.70 -12.55 -0.94
N LYS A 33 9.53 -11.95 -0.65
CA LYS A 33 8.21 -12.55 -0.90
C LYS A 33 7.48 -11.99 -2.11
N GLY A 34 7.96 -10.89 -2.69
CA GLY A 34 7.23 -10.18 -3.74
C GLY A 34 6.04 -9.42 -3.16
N PHE A 35 4.92 -9.39 -3.88
CA PHE A 35 3.73 -8.67 -3.42
C PHE A 35 3.03 -9.37 -2.26
N ILE A 36 2.75 -8.60 -1.21
CA ILE A 36 2.01 -8.99 -0.03
C ILE A 36 0.81 -8.06 0.10
N TYR A 37 -0.37 -8.65 0.32
CA TYR A 37 -1.62 -7.94 0.48
C TYR A 37 -2.20 -8.28 1.84
N PHE A 38 -2.58 -7.26 2.61
CA PHE A 38 -3.18 -7.41 3.93
C PHE A 38 -3.96 -6.16 4.30
N ASN A 39 -4.88 -6.27 5.25
CA ASN A 39 -5.59 -5.12 5.80
C ASN A 39 -4.78 -4.50 6.94
N LEU A 40 -4.92 -3.18 7.16
CA LEU A 40 -4.20 -2.49 8.21
C LEU A 40 -4.52 -3.07 9.60
N SER A 41 -5.74 -3.53 9.83
CA SER A 41 -6.10 -4.24 11.08
C SER A 41 -5.31 -5.54 11.31
N ASP A 42 -4.84 -6.20 10.25
CA ASP A 42 -4.05 -7.43 10.30
C ASP A 42 -2.53 -7.18 10.44
N ILE A 43 -2.10 -5.94 10.70
CA ILE A 43 -0.67 -5.58 10.74
C ILE A 43 0.10 -6.37 11.82
N ASP A 44 -0.56 -6.73 12.91
CA ASP A 44 0.03 -7.51 14.00
C ASP A 44 0.36 -8.95 13.59
N ASN A 45 -0.25 -9.46 12.51
CA ASN A 45 0.02 -10.79 11.95
C ASN A 45 1.18 -10.79 10.92
N GLN A 46 1.71 -9.61 10.59
CA GLN A 46 2.79 -9.49 9.60
C GLN A 46 4.17 -9.71 10.21
N SER A 47 5.15 -9.99 9.35
CA SER A 47 6.56 -10.06 9.78
C SER A 47 7.02 -8.77 10.45
N GLN A 48 7.94 -8.88 11.40
CA GLN A 48 8.44 -7.72 12.16
C GLN A 48 8.93 -6.57 11.26
N ASN A 49 9.56 -6.89 10.12
CA ASN A 49 10.05 -5.89 9.17
C ASN A 49 8.90 -5.07 8.55
N ILE A 50 7.84 -5.75 8.12
CA ILE A 50 6.65 -5.11 7.53
C ILE A 50 5.91 -4.34 8.60
N LYS A 51 5.69 -4.96 9.77
CA LYS A 51 5.04 -4.34 10.93
C LYS A 51 5.71 -3.02 11.30
N SER A 52 7.01 -3.03 11.61
CA SER A 52 7.75 -1.82 11.98
C SER A 52 7.69 -0.74 10.90
N TYR A 53 7.80 -1.12 9.63
CA TYR A 53 7.76 -0.18 8.51
C TYR A 53 6.39 0.47 8.34
N VAL A 54 5.32 -0.33 8.28
CA VAL A 54 3.93 0.17 8.11
C VAL A 54 3.50 0.98 9.32
N THR A 55 3.83 0.55 10.54
CA THR A 55 3.52 1.31 11.76
C THR A 55 4.17 2.70 11.75
N SER A 56 5.38 2.84 11.18
CA SER A 56 6.04 4.15 11.07
C SER A 56 5.36 5.12 10.08
N LEU A 57 4.45 4.60 9.24
CA LEU A 57 3.73 5.34 8.22
C LEU A 57 2.22 5.39 8.46
N ILE A 58 1.75 4.93 9.64
CA ILE A 58 0.32 4.67 9.87
C ILE A 58 -0.54 5.93 9.73
N ASP A 59 -0.03 7.09 10.14
CA ASP A 59 -0.76 8.35 10.05
C ASP A 59 -0.90 8.80 8.58
N GLN A 60 0.13 8.60 7.77
CA GLN A 60 0.13 8.91 6.33
C GLN A 60 -0.81 7.96 5.57
N ILE A 61 -0.80 6.67 5.94
CA ILE A 61 -1.74 5.67 5.41
C ILE A 61 -3.19 6.09 5.69
N LYS A 62 -3.49 6.49 6.93
CA LYS A 62 -4.84 6.94 7.33
C LYS A 62 -5.24 8.28 6.70
N ALA A 63 -4.28 9.14 6.38
CA ALA A 63 -4.50 10.38 5.65
C ALA A 63 -4.79 10.16 4.16
N GLY A 64 -4.55 8.95 3.63
CA GLY A 64 -4.73 8.62 2.22
C GLY A 64 -3.53 8.98 1.35
N ASP A 65 -2.37 9.30 1.94
CA ASP A 65 -1.18 9.78 1.21
C ASP A 65 -0.64 8.75 0.18
N PHE A 66 -0.98 7.48 0.37
CA PHE A 66 -0.58 6.37 -0.51
C PHE A 66 -1.77 5.73 -1.24
N GLU A 67 -2.96 6.33 -1.14
CA GLU A 67 -4.13 5.80 -1.83
C GLU A 67 -3.98 5.99 -3.34
N THR A 68 -4.09 4.89 -4.09
CA THR A 68 -4.14 5.00 -5.55
C THR A 68 -5.59 5.24 -5.98
N PRO A 69 -5.84 6.28 -6.80
CA PRO A 69 -7.17 6.50 -7.35
C PRO A 69 -7.59 5.26 -8.14
N LEU A 70 -8.86 4.86 -7.96
CA LEU A 70 -9.44 3.81 -8.81
C LEU A 70 -9.50 4.37 -10.23
N VAL A 71 -8.95 3.59 -11.14
CA VAL A 71 -9.05 3.84 -12.57
C VAL A 71 -10.19 2.98 -13.09
N ASP A 72 -11.20 3.61 -13.68
CA ASP A 72 -12.26 2.86 -14.37
C ASP A 72 -11.66 2.28 -15.66
N MET A 73 -11.73 0.97 -15.82
CA MET A 73 -11.24 0.28 -17.03
C MET A 73 -11.94 0.78 -18.30
N ASN A 74 -13.14 1.35 -18.19
CA ASN A 74 -13.84 1.96 -19.32
C ASN A 74 -13.26 3.31 -19.73
N ASP A 75 -12.56 3.99 -18.82
CA ASP A 75 -11.88 5.27 -19.07
C ASP A 75 -10.43 5.08 -19.54
N GLU A 76 -9.91 3.84 -19.45
CA GLU A 76 -8.60 3.49 -19.97
C GLU A 76 -8.62 3.41 -21.50
N GLU A 77 -7.83 4.25 -22.17
CA GLU A 77 -7.65 4.16 -23.61
C GLU A 77 -6.87 2.87 -23.93
N VAL A 78 -7.51 1.94 -24.64
CA VAL A 78 -6.84 0.78 -25.21
C VAL A 78 -5.87 1.28 -26.28
N CYS A 79 -4.60 1.38 -25.92
CA CYS A 79 -3.54 1.77 -26.84
C CYS A 79 -3.41 0.69 -27.93
N CYS A 80 -3.74 1.04 -29.18
CA CYS A 80 -3.65 0.19 -30.37
C CYS A 80 -2.40 0.46 -31.21
#